data_AF-A0A3C1ADG0-F1
#
_entry.id   AF-A0A3C1ADG0-F1
#
_cell.length_a   1.000
_cell.length_b   1.000
_cell.length_c   1.000
_cell.angle_alpha   90.00
_cell.angle_beta   90.00
_cell.angle_gamma   90.00
#
_symmetry.space_group_name_H-M   'P 1'
#
loop_
_entity.id
_entity.type
_entity.pdbx_description
1 polymer ?
#
loop_
_entity_poly.entity_id
_entity_poly.type
_entity_poly.pdbx_seq_one_letter_code
_entity_poly.pdbx_strand_id
1 'polypeptide(L)'
;MMSKHSKQELTKEIHPRYLKASKADKIIDEFTATTGYHRKYAIKLLKHGLKRKGYKKVGRKNKYQGEVGDVLEKIWDICRRICSKRLHIFLPKMVSVLEREGELSCRPEMKTLLLSMS
;
A
#
# COMPACT_ATOMS: atom_id res chain seq x y z
N MET A 1 18.09 30.00 3.88
CA MET A 1 17.32 28.97 3.14
C MET A 1 15.83 29.18 3.38
N MET A 2 14.99 29.18 2.34
CA MET A 2 13.53 29.34 2.51
C MET A 2 12.89 28.12 3.19
N SER A 3 11.88 28.37 4.02
CA SER A 3 11.08 27.32 4.67
C SER A 3 10.28 26.50 3.65
N LYS A 4 9.94 25.26 4.02
CA LYS A 4 9.11 24.37 3.17
C LYS A 4 7.72 24.97 2.90
N HIS A 5 7.15 25.68 3.86
CA HIS A 5 5.84 26.32 3.71
C HIS A 5 5.88 27.45 2.68
N SER A 6 6.87 28.34 2.80
CA SER A 6 7.04 29.47 1.88
C SER A 6 7.30 29.00 0.44
N LYS A 7 8.05 27.91 0.25
CA LYS A 7 8.23 27.29 -1.07
C LYS A 7 6.93 26.72 -1.64
N GLN A 8 6.03 26.23 -0.80
CA GLN A 8 4.73 25.72 -1.24
C GLN A 8 3.79 26.85 -1.67
N GLU A 9 3.75 27.96 -0.93
CA GLU A 9 2.97 29.15 -1.30
C GLU A 9 3.41 29.72 -2.64
N LEU A 10 4.72 29.93 -2.80
CA LEU A 10 5.30 30.39 -4.05
C LEU A 10 4.98 29.45 -5.22
N THR A 11 5.01 28.14 -4.98
CA THR A 11 4.63 27.14 -5.99
C THR A 11 3.15 27.28 -6.37
N LYS A 12 2.24 27.50 -5.42
CA LYS A 12 0.81 27.66 -5.70
C LYS A 12 0.54 28.89 -6.55
N GLU A 13 1.25 29.98 -6.30
CA GLU A 13 1.12 31.24 -7.04
C GLU A 13 1.68 31.15 -8.47
N ILE A 14 2.86 30.55 -8.63
CA ILE A 14 3.53 30.46 -9.94
C ILE A 14 2.95 29.36 -10.84
N HIS A 15 2.41 28.28 -10.26
CA HIS A 15 1.82 27.16 -11.00
C HIS A 15 0.82 27.58 -12.11
N PRO A 16 -0.23 28.39 -11.85
CA PRO A 16 -1.17 28.80 -12.90
C PRO A 16 -0.51 29.68 -13.97
N ARG A 17 0.47 30.51 -13.58
CA ARG A 17 1.23 31.36 -14.52
C ARG A 17 2.10 30.51 -15.44
N TYR A 18 2.74 29.47 -14.90
CA TYR A 18 3.52 28.50 -15.67
C TYR A 18 2.66 27.74 -16.69
N LEU A 19 1.45 27.31 -16.30
CA LEU A 19 0.55 26.57 -17.20
C LEU A 19 0.02 27.41 -18.37
N LYS A 20 -0.10 28.74 -18.21
CA LYS A 20 -0.59 29.66 -19.23
C LYS A 20 0.52 30.26 -20.11
N ALA A 21 1.78 30.07 -19.76
CA ALA A 21 2.89 30.72 -20.44
C ALA A 21 3.25 30.00 -21.75
N SER A 22 3.34 30.76 -22.85
CA SER A 22 3.91 30.27 -24.12
C SER A 22 5.43 30.12 -24.07
N LYS A 23 6.11 30.94 -23.24
CA LYS A 23 7.57 30.87 -22.98
C LYS A 23 7.83 30.68 -21.48
N ALA A 24 7.93 29.44 -21.04
CA ALA A 24 8.02 29.09 -19.62
C ALA A 24 9.46 29.12 -19.05
N ASP A 25 10.50 29.22 -19.89
CA ASP A 25 11.90 29.13 -19.44
C ASP A 25 12.28 30.20 -18.42
N LYS A 26 11.88 31.47 -18.66
CA LYS A 26 12.14 32.58 -17.73
C LYS A 26 11.50 32.36 -16.36
N ILE A 27 10.30 31.77 -16.34
CA ILE A 27 9.56 31.47 -15.10
C ILE A 27 10.29 30.37 -14.31
N ILE A 28 10.84 29.38 -15.03
CA ILE A 28 11.62 28.31 -14.40
C ILE A 28 12.91 28.87 -13.82
N ASP A 29 13.63 29.72 -14.56
CA ASP A 29 14.89 30.35 -14.11
C ASP A 29 14.68 31.12 -12.80
N GLU A 30 13.69 32.01 -12.79
CA GLU A 30 13.30 32.81 -11.61
C GLU A 30 12.93 31.92 -10.41
N PHE A 31 12.14 30.87 -10.65
CA PHE A 31 11.74 29.92 -9.62
C PHE A 31 12.94 29.14 -9.04
N THR A 32 13.88 28.72 -9.90
CA THR A 32 15.08 28.01 -9.45
C THR A 32 16.03 28.90 -8.66
N ALA A 33 16.22 30.15 -9.08
CA ALA A 33 17.02 31.14 -8.37
C ALA A 33 16.46 31.43 -6.97
N THR A 34 15.13 31.53 -6.84
CA THR A 34 14.46 31.84 -5.58
C THR A 34 14.41 30.63 -4.63
N THR A 35 14.06 29.44 -5.13
CA THR A 35 13.85 28.25 -4.30
C THR A 35 15.10 27.42 -4.04
N GLY A 36 16.16 27.65 -4.84
CA GLY A 36 17.37 26.83 -4.88
C GLY A 36 17.12 25.40 -5.41
N TYR A 37 15.97 25.15 -6.05
CA TYR A 37 15.68 23.84 -6.63
C TYR A 37 16.39 23.65 -7.96
N HIS A 38 16.76 22.40 -8.25
CA HIS A 38 17.27 22.04 -9.56
C HIS A 38 16.18 22.21 -10.63
N ARG A 39 16.56 22.71 -11.82
CA ARG A 39 15.64 23.00 -12.95
C ARG A 39 14.67 21.86 -13.25
N LYS A 40 15.17 20.63 -13.31
CA LYS A 40 14.36 19.42 -13.57
C LYS A 40 13.28 19.20 -12.51
N TYR A 41 13.59 19.48 -11.24
CA TYR A 41 12.64 19.38 -10.15
C TYR A 41 11.61 20.52 -10.19
N ALA A 42 12.05 21.75 -10.44
CA ALA A 42 11.19 22.91 -10.63
C ALA A 42 10.15 22.69 -11.73
N ILE A 43 10.57 22.23 -12.91
CA ILE A 43 9.68 21.90 -14.04
C ILE A 43 8.64 20.85 -13.62
N LYS A 44 9.09 19.76 -12.97
CA LYS A 44 8.18 18.70 -12.52
C LYS A 44 7.15 19.23 -11.52
N LEU A 45 7.59 20.07 -10.57
CA LEU A 45 6.75 20.64 -9.54
C LEU A 45 5.74 21.64 -10.12
N LEU A 46 6.18 22.53 -11.02
CA LEU A 46 5.33 23.51 -11.68
C LEU A 46 4.39 22.89 -12.72
N LYS A 47 4.74 21.76 -13.33
CA LYS A 47 3.87 21.04 -14.27
C LYS A 47 2.74 20.28 -13.57
N HIS A 48 3.05 19.60 -12.46
CA HIS A 48 2.07 18.74 -11.77
C HIS A 48 1.40 19.41 -10.55
N GLY A 49 1.89 20.59 -10.15
CA GLY A 49 1.47 21.27 -8.94
C GLY A 49 1.92 20.55 -7.67
N LEU A 50 1.56 21.11 -6.52
CA LEU A 50 1.73 20.41 -5.25
C LEU A 50 0.77 19.22 -5.21
N LYS A 51 1.32 18.00 -5.12
CA LYS A 51 0.49 16.81 -4.89
C LYS A 51 -0.35 17.04 -3.64
N ARG A 52 -1.67 17.13 -3.82
CA ARG A 52 -2.61 17.00 -2.70
C ARG A 52 -2.26 15.69 -2.00
N LYS A 53 -2.25 15.68 -0.66
CA LYS A 53 -2.15 14.42 0.10
C LYS A 53 -3.35 13.56 -0.35
N GLY A 54 -3.13 12.70 -1.34
CA GLY A 54 -4.15 11.77 -1.79
C GLY A 54 -4.53 10.89 -0.61
N TYR A 55 -5.81 10.53 -0.51
CA TYR A 55 -6.24 9.48 0.40
C TYR A 55 -5.33 8.28 0.20
N LYS A 56 -4.76 7.75 1.30
CA LYS A 56 -3.99 6.51 1.25
C LYS A 56 -4.87 5.48 0.53
N LYS A 57 -4.39 4.95 -0.59
CA LYS A 57 -5.09 3.84 -1.26
C LYS A 57 -5.28 2.76 -0.21
N VAL A 58 -6.54 2.44 0.11
CA VAL A 58 -6.85 1.32 1.00
C VAL A 58 -6.22 0.09 0.35
N GLY A 59 -5.39 -0.63 1.11
CA GLY A 59 -4.70 -1.82 0.61
C GLY A 59 -5.69 -2.88 0.12
N ARG A 60 -5.17 -3.95 -0.48
CA ARG A 60 -6.00 -5.09 -0.88
C ARG A 60 -6.77 -5.61 0.35
N LYS A 61 -8.09 -5.80 0.20
CA LYS A 61 -8.93 -6.37 1.26
C LYS A 61 -8.36 -7.74 1.68
N ASN A 62 -8.30 -7.98 2.99
CA ASN A 62 -7.80 -9.25 3.49
C ASN A 62 -8.80 -10.36 3.13
N LYS A 63 -8.33 -11.42 2.46
CA LYS A 63 -9.16 -12.54 1.97
C LYS A 63 -9.42 -13.58 3.08
N TYR A 64 -8.56 -13.62 4.09
CA TYR A 64 -8.58 -14.62 5.17
C TYR A 64 -8.74 -13.88 6.51
N GLN A 65 -9.93 -13.35 6.77
CA GLN A 65 -10.25 -12.59 7.98
C GLN A 65 -11.37 -13.26 8.76
N GLY A 66 -11.38 -13.07 10.09
CA GLY A 66 -12.37 -13.67 11.00
C GLY A 66 -12.03 -15.13 11.31
N GLU A 67 -13.07 -15.97 11.34
CA GLU A 67 -13.00 -17.38 11.75
C GLU A 67 -11.91 -18.19 11.03
N VAL A 68 -11.65 -17.88 9.76
CA VAL A 68 -10.61 -18.55 8.96
C VAL A 68 -9.21 -18.29 9.53
N GLY A 69 -8.94 -17.09 10.03
CA GLY A 69 -7.68 -16.72 10.69
C GLY A 69 -7.51 -17.46 12.01
N ASP A 70 -8.56 -17.48 12.84
CA ASP A 70 -8.53 -18.13 14.16
C ASP A 70 -8.32 -19.65 14.03
N VAL A 71 -8.97 -20.29 13.06
CA VAL A 71 -8.78 -21.71 12.75
C VAL A 71 -7.37 -21.97 12.25
N LEU A 72 -6.84 -21.11 11.36
CA LEU A 72 -5.49 -21.25 10.84
C LEU A 72 -4.44 -21.10 11.96
N GLU A 73 -4.66 -20.18 12.91
CA GLU A 73 -3.80 -19.98 14.07
C GLU A 73 -3.80 -21.21 14.98
N LYS A 74 -4.97 -21.79 15.29
CA LYS A 74 -5.06 -23.05 16.05
C LYS A 74 -4.30 -24.19 15.37
N ILE A 75 -4.49 -24.38 14.06
CA ILE A 75 -3.77 -25.40 13.30
C ILE A 75 -2.26 -25.13 13.34
N TRP A 76 -1.85 -23.88 13.20
CA TRP A 76 -0.45 -23.47 13.25
C TRP A 76 0.19 -23.76 14.61
N ASP A 77 -0.54 -23.53 15.70
CA ASP A 77 -0.10 -23.83 17.06
C ASP A 77 0.02 -25.33 17.32
N ILE A 78 -0.94 -26.14 16.87
CA ILE A 78 -0.85 -27.60 16.98
C ILE A 78 0.36 -28.12 16.18
N CYS A 79 0.62 -27.53 15.01
CA CYS A 79 1.82 -27.81 14.22
C CYS A 79 3.10 -27.19 14.80
N ARG A 80 3.10 -26.70 16.04
CA ARG A 80 4.25 -26.07 16.74
C ARG A 80 4.86 -24.90 15.98
N ARG A 81 4.02 -24.10 15.33
CA ARG A 81 4.38 -22.86 14.63
C ARG A 81 5.41 -23.04 13.51
N ILE A 82 5.24 -24.08 12.70
CA ILE A 82 6.06 -24.32 11.49
C ILE A 82 5.93 -23.20 10.45
N CYS A 83 6.90 -23.08 9.55
CA CYS A 83 6.84 -22.11 8.46
C CYS A 83 5.62 -22.33 7.55
N SER A 84 5.06 -21.22 7.04
CA SER A 84 3.83 -21.20 6.22
C SER A 84 3.87 -22.13 5.01
N LYS A 85 5.02 -22.22 4.33
CA LYS A 85 5.22 -23.12 3.18
C LYS A 85 5.08 -24.60 3.55
N ARG A 86 5.57 -24.98 4.74
CA ARG A 86 5.42 -26.34 5.26
C ARG A 86 3.98 -26.54 5.74
N LEU A 87 3.44 -25.59 6.48
CA LEU A 87 2.05 -25.63 6.96
C LEU A 87 1.08 -25.88 5.82
N HIS A 88 1.21 -25.16 4.70
CA HIS A 88 0.39 -25.31 3.51
C HIS A 88 0.33 -26.76 2.98
N ILE A 89 1.48 -27.45 2.90
CA ILE A 89 1.56 -28.85 2.43
C ILE A 89 0.86 -29.80 3.40
N PHE A 90 0.96 -29.55 4.71
CA PHE A 90 0.36 -30.39 5.75
C PHE A 90 -1.10 -30.05 6.03
N LEU A 91 -1.57 -28.88 5.60
CA LEU A 91 -2.88 -28.31 5.88
C LEU A 91 -4.04 -29.25 5.50
N PRO A 92 -4.07 -29.87 4.30
CA PRO A 92 -5.16 -30.76 3.92
C PRO A 92 -5.28 -31.98 4.85
N LYS A 93 -4.14 -32.58 5.18
CA LYS A 93 -4.09 -33.74 6.08
C LYS A 93 -4.50 -33.37 7.49
N MET A 94 -4.08 -32.20 7.96
CA MET A 94 -4.38 -31.72 9.31
C MET A 94 -5.87 -31.40 9.46
N VAL A 95 -6.48 -30.73 8.47
CA VAL A 95 -7.92 -30.45 8.45
C VAL A 95 -8.73 -31.76 8.48
N SER A 96 -8.35 -32.76 7.69
CA SER A 96 -9.05 -34.06 7.70
C SER A 96 -8.96 -34.80 9.05
N VAL A 97 -7.84 -34.71 9.75
CA VAL A 97 -7.69 -35.32 11.08
C VAL A 97 -8.53 -34.57 12.10
N LEU A 98 -8.47 -33.24 12.11
CA LEU A 98 -9.20 -32.40 13.08
C LEU A 98 -10.73 -32.47 12.88
N GLU A 99 -11.21 -32.66 11.65
CA GLU A 99 -12.63 -32.96 11.39
C GLU A 99 -13.03 -34.32 11.95
N ARG A 100 -12.17 -35.34 11.84
CA ARG A 100 -12.45 -36.70 12.32
C ARG A 100 -12.52 -36.78 13.85
N GLU A 101 -11.62 -36.07 14.53
CA GLU A 101 -11.58 -36.02 16.01
C GLU A 101 -12.67 -35.09 16.59
N GLY A 102 -13.44 -34.40 15.74
CA GLY A 102 -14.51 -33.48 16.18
C GLY A 102 -14.01 -32.17 16.79
N GLU A 103 -12.69 -31.93 16.81
CA GLU A 103 -12.09 -30.69 17.33
C GLU A 103 -12.36 -29.47 16.42
N LEU A 104 -12.82 -29.71 15.19
CA LEU A 104 -12.99 -28.65 14.20
C LEU A 104 -14.24 -28.87 13.35
N SER A 105 -15.26 -28.04 13.58
CA SER A 105 -16.46 -27.97 12.75
C SER A 105 -16.23 -26.94 11.63
N CYS A 106 -15.62 -27.38 10.53
CA CYS A 106 -15.38 -26.52 9.38
C CYS A 106 -16.62 -26.47 8.47
N ARG A 107 -17.17 -25.27 8.24
CA ARG A 107 -18.10 -25.04 7.12
C ARG A 107 -17.38 -25.33 5.78
N PRO A 108 -18.07 -25.91 4.78
CA PRO A 108 -17.46 -26.28 3.50
C PRO A 108 -16.81 -25.10 2.76
N GLU A 109 -17.35 -23.89 2.93
CA GLU A 109 -16.79 -22.64 2.39
C GLU A 109 -15.42 -22.31 2.99
N MET A 110 -15.23 -22.50 4.30
CA MET A 110 -13.96 -22.26 4.99
C MET A 110 -12.89 -23.27 4.58
N LYS A 111 -13.27 -24.54 4.40
CA LYS A 111 -12.38 -25.60 3.91
C LYS A 111 -11.84 -25.26 2.52
N THR A 112 -12.72 -24.79 1.65
CA THR A 112 -12.34 -24.36 0.30
C THR A 112 -11.38 -23.17 0.35
N LEU A 113 -11.63 -22.20 1.24
CA LEU A 113 -10.74 -21.06 1.45
C LEU A 113 -9.36 -21.48 1.96
N LEU A 114 -9.29 -22.35 2.98
CA LEU A 114 -8.06 -22.87 3.56
C LEU A 114 -7.23 -23.67 2.56
N LEU A 115 -7.88 -24.51 1.74
CA LEU A 115 -7.23 -25.30 0.69
C LEU A 115 -6.85 -24.46 -0.55
N SER A 116 -7.46 -23.28 -0.73
CA SER A 116 -7.09 -22.33 -1.79
C SER A 116 -5.88 -21.45 -1.46
N MET A 117 -5.36 -21.52 -0.24
CA MET A 117 -4.13 -20.82 0.13
C MET A 117 -2.96 -21.42 -0.66
N SER A 118 -1.94 -20.62 -1.00
CA SER A 118 -0.73 -21.06 -1.71
C SER A 118 0.52 -20.54 -1.02
#